data_AF-A0A430BEM6-F1
#
_entry.id   AF-A0A430BEM6-F1
#
_cell.length_a   1.000
_cell.length_b   1.000
_cell.length_c   1.000
_cell.angle_alpha   90.00
_cell.angle_beta   90.00
_cell.angle_gamma   90.00
#
_symmetry.space_group_name_H-M   'P 1'
#
loop_
_entity.id
_entity.type
_entity.pdbx_description
1 polymer ?
#
loop_
_entity_poly.entity_id
_entity_poly.type
_entity_poly.pdbx_seq_one_letter_code
_entity_poly.pdbx_strand_id
1 'polypeptide(L)'
;MALRISSTILERITAEAIAFSDREVCGLLLGTGDRVLEARSCRNVAADPAVRFEIDPAALLAAHRAARRGGPAVIGHYHSHPSGLVEPSPRDAADAVADGSIWLIAAGGRVTGWRAVENGALHGRFVPLRLRGAAGRATG
;
A
#
# COMPACT_ATOMS: atom_id res chain seq x y z
N MET A 1 11.65 10.31 7.14
CA MET A 1 11.98 9.00 6.53
C MET A 1 11.43 8.94 5.11
N ALA A 2 11.94 8.07 4.21
CA ALA A 2 11.50 8.02 2.83
C ALA A 2 11.40 6.57 2.29
N LEU A 3 10.31 6.28 1.58
CA LEU A 3 10.09 5.02 0.89
C LEU A 3 10.72 5.05 -0.50
N ARG A 4 11.57 4.07 -0.81
CA ARG A 4 12.12 3.88 -2.15
C ARG A 4 11.18 3.01 -2.98
N ILE A 5 10.67 3.57 -4.07
CA ILE A 5 9.71 2.92 -4.97
C ILE A 5 9.96 3.41 -6.40
N SER A 6 9.86 2.53 -7.39
CA SER A 6 10.04 2.92 -8.80
C SER A 6 8.79 3.60 -9.35
N SER A 7 8.95 4.44 -10.37
CA SER A 7 7.83 5.05 -11.07
C SER A 7 6.91 3.99 -11.69
N THR A 8 7.46 2.90 -12.24
CA THR A 8 6.68 1.79 -12.79
C THR A 8 5.73 1.16 -11.78
N ILE A 9 6.14 1.02 -10.51
CA ILE A 9 5.25 0.50 -9.46
C ILE A 9 4.13 1.51 -9.16
N LEU A 10 4.47 2.80 -9.05
CA LEU A 10 3.48 3.86 -8.81
C LEU A 10 2.48 3.97 -9.96
N GLU A 11 2.96 3.95 -11.22
CA GLU A 11 2.14 3.98 -12.43
C GLU A 11 1.16 2.81 -12.47
N ARG A 12 1.60 1.60 -12.10
CA ARG A 12 0.71 0.44 -12.04
C ARG A 12 -0.37 0.57 -10.97
N ILE A 13 -0.02 1.03 -9.77
CA ILE A 13 -0.99 1.28 -8.69
C ILE A 13 -2.01 2.34 -9.14
N THR A 14 -1.51 3.43 -9.72
CA THR A 14 -2.38 4.51 -10.24
C THR A 14 -3.30 4.02 -11.36
N ALA A 15 -2.77 3.24 -12.32
CA ALA A 15 -3.57 2.71 -13.42
C ALA A 15 -4.66 1.77 -12.92
N GLU A 16 -4.37 0.93 -11.92
CA GLU A 16 -5.36 0.06 -11.29
C GLU A 16 -6.46 0.87 -10.58
N ALA A 17 -6.09 1.90 -9.83
CA ALA A 17 -7.05 2.79 -9.18
C ALA A 17 -7.95 3.54 -10.18
N ILE A 18 -7.41 3.94 -11.33
CA ILE A 18 -8.18 4.60 -12.40
C ILE A 18 -9.13 3.60 -13.09
N ALA A 19 -8.68 2.37 -13.32
CA ALA A 19 -9.48 1.34 -13.98
C ALA A 19 -10.70 0.90 -13.14
N PHE A 20 -10.63 1.06 -11.83
CA PHE A 20 -11.70 0.69 -10.88
C PHE A 20 -12.05 1.90 -10.01
N SER A 21 -12.55 2.96 -10.64
CA SER A 21 -12.88 4.22 -9.95
C SER A 21 -14.15 4.19 -9.12
N ASP A 22 -14.95 3.11 -9.22
CA ASP A 22 -16.18 2.88 -8.46
C ASP A 22 -15.96 2.13 -7.14
N ARG A 23 -14.74 1.60 -6.91
CA ARG A 23 -14.42 0.79 -5.73
C ARG A 23 -12.95 0.90 -5.31
N GLU A 24 -12.67 0.57 -4.07
CA GLU A 24 -11.30 0.46 -3.59
C GLU A 24 -10.62 -0.78 -4.19
N VAL A 25 -9.49 -0.57 -4.84
CA VAL A 25 -8.53 -1.63 -5.17
C VAL A 25 -7.55 -1.77 -4.03
N CYS A 26 -6.96 -2.94 -3.84
CA CYS A 26 -5.98 -3.15 -2.79
C CYS A 26 -4.88 -4.13 -3.22
N GLY A 27 -3.72 -4.05 -2.58
CA GLY A 27 -2.66 -5.00 -2.83
C GLY A 27 -1.51 -4.92 -1.83
N LEU A 28 -0.61 -5.89 -1.90
CA LEU A 28 0.54 -6.00 -1.00
C LEU A 28 1.74 -5.22 -1.52
N LEU A 29 2.51 -4.64 -0.60
CA LEU A 29 3.83 -4.09 -0.88
C LEU A 29 4.87 -5.08 -0.39
N LEU A 30 5.66 -5.58 -1.33
CA LEU A 30 6.69 -6.57 -1.08
C LEU A 30 8.07 -5.95 -1.25
N GLY A 31 8.95 -6.16 -0.27
CA GLY A 31 10.24 -5.52 -0.27
C GLY A 31 11.10 -5.83 0.95
N THR A 32 11.96 -4.87 1.29
CA THR A 32 12.86 -4.96 2.44
C THR A 32 13.07 -3.57 3.02
N GLY A 33 12.90 -3.44 4.34
CA GLY A 33 12.89 -2.14 5.03
C GLY A 33 12.00 -1.13 4.32
N ASP A 34 12.57 0.02 3.96
CA ASP A 34 11.88 1.11 3.27
C ASP A 34 12.08 1.07 1.75
N ARG A 35 12.19 -0.11 1.16
CA ARG A 35 12.28 -0.29 -0.30
C ARG A 35 11.22 -1.26 -0.78
N VAL A 36 10.30 -0.75 -1.62
CA VAL A 36 9.35 -1.57 -2.37
C VAL A 36 10.07 -2.18 -3.58
N LEU A 37 9.98 -3.51 -3.71
CA LEU A 37 10.50 -4.27 -4.85
C LEU A 37 9.37 -4.68 -5.79
N GLU A 38 8.19 -4.96 -5.25
CA GLU A 38 7.01 -5.37 -6.00
C GLU A 38 5.76 -4.84 -5.29
N ALA A 39 4.78 -4.35 -6.04
CA ALA A 39 3.39 -4.26 -5.57
C ALA A 39 2.58 -5.43 -6.16
N ARG A 40 1.70 -6.04 -5.39
CA ARG A 40 0.92 -7.18 -5.86
C ARG A 40 -0.56 -6.93 -5.64
N SER A 41 -1.29 -6.69 -6.72
CA SER A 41 -2.74 -6.56 -6.70
C SER A 41 -3.38 -7.79 -6.04
N CYS A 42 -4.36 -7.53 -5.20
CA CYS A 42 -5.13 -8.52 -4.47
C CYS A 42 -6.62 -8.25 -4.68
N ARG A 43 -7.45 -9.29 -4.52
CA ARG A 43 -8.89 -9.06 -4.43
C ARG A 43 -9.21 -8.29 -3.16
N ASN A 44 -10.00 -7.24 -3.32
CA ASN A 44 -10.75 -6.64 -2.23
C ASN A 44 -11.93 -7.57 -1.89
N VAL A 45 -11.91 -8.17 -0.71
CA VAL A 45 -12.95 -9.10 -0.22
C VAL A 45 -13.90 -8.45 0.79
N ALA A 46 -13.84 -7.12 0.94
CA ALA A 46 -14.74 -6.40 1.83
C ALA A 46 -16.20 -6.56 1.38
N ALA A 47 -17.12 -6.54 2.35
CA ALA A 47 -18.57 -6.60 2.07
C ALA A 47 -19.07 -5.43 1.23
N ASP A 48 -18.45 -4.26 1.36
CA ASP A 48 -18.73 -3.07 0.56
C ASP A 48 -17.43 -2.46 0.02
N PRO A 49 -16.96 -2.90 -1.16
CA PRO A 49 -15.72 -2.41 -1.77
C PRO A 49 -15.78 -0.93 -2.17
N ALA A 50 -16.95 -0.28 -2.20
CA ALA A 50 -17.06 1.12 -2.61
C ALA A 50 -16.46 2.09 -1.58
N VAL A 51 -16.36 1.66 -0.31
CA VAL A 51 -16.01 2.53 0.83
C VAL A 51 -15.02 1.90 1.82
N ARG A 52 -14.54 0.68 1.55
CA ARG A 52 -13.51 0.01 2.33
C ARG A 52 -12.81 -1.08 1.53
N PHE A 53 -11.65 -1.49 2.02
CA PHE A 53 -10.94 -2.66 1.52
C PHE A 53 -10.72 -3.73 2.58
N GLU A 54 -10.56 -4.96 2.11
CA GLU A 54 -10.06 -6.09 2.88
C GLU A 54 -9.22 -6.95 1.95
N ILE A 55 -7.94 -7.15 2.26
CA ILE A 55 -7.05 -7.96 1.43
C ILE A 55 -7.41 -9.43 1.61
N ASP A 56 -7.56 -10.16 0.51
CA ASP A 56 -7.74 -11.62 0.55
C ASP A 56 -6.68 -12.31 1.42
N PRO A 57 -7.08 -12.98 2.53
CA PRO A 57 -6.15 -13.68 3.43
C PRO A 57 -5.29 -14.74 2.72
N ALA A 58 -5.79 -15.34 1.63
CA ALA A 58 -5.02 -16.30 0.84
C ALA A 58 -3.80 -15.63 0.18
N ALA A 59 -3.93 -14.39 -0.28
CA ALA A 59 -2.84 -13.63 -0.87
C ALA A 59 -1.78 -13.26 0.17
N LEU A 60 -2.20 -12.84 1.36
CA LEU A 60 -1.32 -12.59 2.51
C LEU A 60 -0.53 -13.85 2.90
N LEU A 61 -1.22 -14.97 3.07
CA LEU A 61 -0.60 -16.24 3.43
C LEU A 61 0.41 -16.71 2.37
N ALA A 62 0.06 -16.58 1.09
CA ALA A 62 0.96 -16.89 -0.02
C ALA A 62 2.22 -16.02 -0.02
N ALA A 63 2.07 -14.71 0.21
CA ALA A 63 3.19 -13.78 0.28
C ALA A 63 4.12 -14.09 1.47
N HIS A 64 3.57 -14.32 2.66
CA HIS A 64 4.38 -14.69 3.84
C HIS A 64 5.08 -16.05 3.65
N ARG A 65 4.43 -17.03 3.01
CA ARG A 65 5.07 -18.31 2.67
C ARG A 65 6.22 -18.12 1.68
N ALA A 66 6.07 -17.25 0.68
CA ALA A 66 7.13 -16.94 -0.27
C ALA A 66 8.31 -16.23 0.41
N ALA A 67 8.04 -15.28 1.32
CA ALA A 67 9.07 -14.59 2.10
C ALA A 67 9.92 -15.57 2.92
N ARG A 68 9.30 -16.56 3.58
CA ARG A 68 10.02 -17.62 4.32
C ARG A 68 10.92 -18.50 3.44
N ARG A 69 10.69 -18.53 2.12
CA ARG A 69 11.52 -19.25 1.14
C ARG A 69 12.57 -18.35 0.47
N GLY A 70 12.83 -17.15 1.01
CA GLY A 70 13.80 -16.21 0.47
C GLY A 70 13.21 -15.17 -0.50
N GLY A 71 11.89 -15.13 -0.67
CA GLY A 71 11.21 -14.06 -1.39
C GLY A 71 11.19 -12.73 -0.62
N PRO A 72 10.74 -11.63 -1.25
CA PRO A 72 10.58 -10.35 -0.58
C PRO A 72 9.54 -10.43 0.55
N ALA A 73 9.76 -9.67 1.63
CA ALA A 73 8.85 -9.62 2.78
C ALA A 73 7.64 -8.73 2.48
N VAL A 74 6.50 -8.99 3.13
CA VAL A 74 5.39 -8.04 3.19
C VAL A 74 5.81 -6.88 4.09
N ILE A 75 5.93 -5.68 3.54
CA ILE A 75 6.32 -4.47 4.27
C ILE A 75 5.15 -3.48 4.46
N GLY A 76 4.00 -3.80 3.88
CA GLY A 76 2.83 -2.94 3.87
C GLY A 76 1.83 -3.33 2.79
N HIS A 77 0.94 -2.41 2.47
CA HIS A 77 -0.08 -2.56 1.45
C HIS A 77 -0.42 -1.22 0.81
N TYR A 78 -1.14 -1.28 -0.30
CA TYR A 78 -1.75 -0.12 -0.92
C TYR A 78 -3.25 -0.34 -1.06
N HIS A 79 -4.00 0.75 -1.09
CA HIS A 79 -5.38 0.79 -1.54
C HIS A 79 -5.69 2.08 -2.29
N SER A 80 -6.85 2.13 -2.94
CA SER A 80 -7.34 3.35 -3.58
C SER A 80 -8.51 3.97 -2.83
N HIS A 81 -8.69 5.27 -2.97
CA HIS A 81 -9.90 5.97 -2.54
C HIS A 81 -10.67 6.50 -3.75
N PRO A 82 -11.85 5.93 -4.07
CA PRO A 82 -12.78 6.46 -5.07
C PRO A 82 -13.16 7.93 -4.85
N SER A 83 -13.12 8.40 -3.60
CA SER A 83 -13.41 9.78 -3.21
C SER A 83 -12.42 10.82 -3.77
N GLY A 84 -11.25 10.39 -4.27
CA GLY A 84 -10.20 11.29 -4.73
C GLY A 84 -9.27 11.78 -3.61
N LEU A 85 -9.53 11.43 -2.35
CA LEU A 85 -8.69 11.82 -1.21
C LEU A 85 -7.47 10.91 -1.08
N VAL A 86 -6.28 11.51 -1.04
CA VAL A 86 -5.01 10.78 -0.92
C VAL A 86 -4.50 10.67 0.52
N GLU A 87 -5.30 11.01 1.52
CA GLU A 87 -4.95 10.86 2.94
C GLU A 87 -5.69 9.66 3.54
N PRO A 88 -5.09 8.94 4.51
CA PRO A 88 -5.76 7.89 5.24
C PRO A 88 -7.04 8.42 5.87
N SER A 89 -8.12 7.69 5.70
CA SER A 89 -9.39 8.02 6.32
C SER A 89 -9.37 7.73 7.83
N PRO A 90 -10.32 8.27 8.61
CA PRO A 90 -10.52 7.83 10.00
C PRO A 90 -10.78 6.32 10.12
N ARG A 91 -11.38 5.71 9.09
CA ARG A 91 -11.62 4.26 9.03
C ARG A 91 -10.32 3.49 8.86
N ASP A 92 -9.45 3.93 7.95
CA ASP A 92 -8.11 3.35 7.79
C ASP A 92 -7.35 3.35 9.13
N ALA A 93 -7.48 4.43 9.91
CA ALA A 93 -6.83 4.54 11.21
C ALA A 93 -7.40 3.58 12.25
N ALA A 94 -8.71 3.32 12.21
CA ALA A 94 -9.39 2.36 13.08
C ALA A 94 -9.02 0.91 12.75
N ASP A 95 -8.89 0.59 11.45
CA ASP A 95 -8.57 -0.75 10.97
C ASP A 95 -7.06 -1.06 11.01
N ALA A 96 -6.21 -0.03 10.99
CA ALA A 96 -4.76 -0.19 11.06
C ALA A 96 -4.30 -0.71 12.42
N VAL A 97 -3.16 -1.42 12.41
CA VAL A 97 -2.35 -1.75 13.59
C VAL A 97 -1.10 -0.88 13.57
N ALA A 98 -0.64 -0.41 14.73
CA ALA A 98 0.53 0.45 14.88
C ALA A 98 1.84 -0.36 14.80
N ASP A 99 2.00 -1.16 13.74
CA ASP A 99 3.07 -2.15 13.57
C ASP A 99 4.23 -1.66 12.68
N GLY A 100 4.18 -0.39 12.25
CA GLY A 100 5.16 0.19 11.34
C GLY A 100 4.91 -0.14 9.86
N SER A 101 3.80 -0.79 9.52
CA SER A 101 3.43 -1.09 8.13
C SER A 101 3.33 0.16 7.27
N ILE A 102 3.71 0.01 6.00
CA ILE A 102 3.61 1.07 4.99
C ILE A 102 2.23 1.01 4.34
N TRP A 103 1.56 2.16 4.28
CA TRP A 103 0.27 2.35 3.63
C TRP A 103 0.47 3.29 2.45
N LEU A 104 0.24 2.81 1.22
CA LEU A 104 0.18 3.67 0.04
C LEU A 104 -1.28 3.90 -0.35
N ILE A 105 -1.66 5.16 -0.56
CA ILE A 105 -3.04 5.52 -0.90
C ILE A 105 -3.06 6.15 -2.29
N ALA A 106 -3.82 5.54 -3.18
CA ALA A 106 -3.97 5.97 -4.57
C ALA A 106 -5.31 6.68 -4.79
N ALA A 107 -5.29 7.92 -5.25
CA ALA A 107 -6.50 8.64 -5.62
C ALA A 107 -6.19 9.76 -6.61
N GLY A 108 -7.12 10.03 -7.53
CA GLY A 108 -7.00 11.15 -8.48
C GLY A 108 -5.69 11.17 -9.29
N GLY A 109 -5.20 10.00 -9.70
CA GLY A 109 -3.95 9.89 -10.46
C GLY A 109 -2.66 10.01 -9.64
N ARG A 110 -2.76 10.09 -8.30
CA ARG A 110 -1.63 10.30 -7.39
C ARG A 110 -1.55 9.18 -6.36
N VAL A 111 -0.35 8.96 -5.84
CA VAL A 111 -0.09 8.03 -4.74
C VAL A 111 0.67 8.76 -3.63
N THR A 112 0.20 8.65 -2.39
CA THR A 112 0.89 9.14 -1.19
C THR A 112 1.32 7.96 -0.32
N GLY A 113 2.30 8.18 0.57
CA GLY A 113 2.80 7.15 1.47
C GLY A 113 2.67 7.55 2.92
N TRP A 114 2.36 6.56 3.75
CA TRP A 114 2.12 6.69 5.17
C TRP A 114 2.73 5.52 5.91
N ARG A 115 3.08 5.73 7.18
CA ARG A 115 3.47 4.65 8.09
C ARG A 115 2.49 4.59 9.25
N ALA A 116 1.98 3.40 9.53
CA ALA A 116 1.14 3.15 10.70
C ALA A 116 2.02 3.09 11.96
N VAL A 117 1.78 4.01 12.90
CA VAL A 117 2.52 4.16 14.16
C VAL A 117 1.56 4.48 15.29
N GLU A 118 2.00 4.27 16.53
CA GLU A 118 1.24 4.73 17.69
C GLU A 118 1.33 6.26 17.79
N ASN A 119 0.22 6.92 18.14
CA ASN A 119 0.14 8.37 18.29
C ASN A 119 0.59 9.17 17.05
N GLY A 120 0.33 8.64 15.84
CA GLY A 120 0.63 9.33 14.59
C GLY A 120 -0.13 10.65 14.46
N ALA A 121 0.48 11.66 13.84
CA ALA A 121 -0.10 13.00 13.71
C ALA A 121 -1.45 13.02 12.98
N LEU A 122 -1.65 12.11 12.02
CA LEU A 122 -2.93 11.95 11.34
C LEU A 122 -3.73 10.82 11.99
N HIS A 123 -4.92 11.17 12.48
CA HIS A 123 -5.89 10.27 13.12
C HIS A 123 -5.32 9.42 14.28
N GLY A 124 -4.24 9.88 14.94
CA GLY A 124 -3.57 9.12 15.99
C GLY A 124 -2.81 7.88 15.50
N ARG A 125 -2.68 7.69 14.17
CA ARG A 125 -2.22 6.43 13.59
C ARG A 125 -1.19 6.56 12.48
N PHE A 126 -1.16 7.66 11.75
CA PHE A 126 -0.30 7.78 10.58
C PHE A 126 0.69 8.95 10.68
N VAL A 127 1.89 8.69 10.17
CA VAL A 127 2.87 9.73 9.84
C VAL A 127 3.20 9.70 8.34
N PRO A 128 3.38 10.85 7.68
CA PRO A 128 3.66 10.89 6.26
C PRO A 128 5.02 10.30 5.92
N LEU A 129 5.08 9.54 4.83
CA LEU A 129 6.29 8.89 4.31
C LEU A 129 6.56 9.41 2.89
N ARG A 130 7.68 10.12 2.72
CA ARG A 130 8.05 10.69 1.42
C ARG A 130 8.39 9.57 0.43
N LEU A 131 7.74 9.54 -0.73
CA LEU A 131 8.09 8.64 -1.82
C LEU A 131 9.33 9.18 -2.56
N ARG A 132 10.33 8.32 -2.78
CA ARG A 132 11.54 8.63 -3.56
C ARG A 132 11.76 7.57 -4.62
N GLY A 133 12.16 8.00 -5.82
CA GLY A 133 12.52 7.10 -6.91
C GLY A 133 13.59 6.10 -6.48
N ALA A 134 13.30 4.81 -6.65
CA ALA A 134 14.32 3.77 -6.57
C ALA A 134 15.10 3.75 -7.89
N ALA A 135 16.41 4.04 -7.86
CA ALA A 135 17.27 3.80 -9.01
C ALA A 135 17.16 2.33 -9.44
N GLY A 136 16.97 2.10 -10.74
CA GLY A 136 16.89 0.77 -11.33
C GLY A 136 18.11 -0.05 -10.92
N ARG A 137 17.93 -1.36 -10.67
CA ARG A 137 19.09 -2.25 -10.59
C ARG A 137 19.70 -2.27 -11.98
N ALA A 138 20.89 -1.70 -12.13
CA ALA A 138 21.76 -2.07 -13.25
C ALA A 138 22.03 -3.57 -13.08
N THR A 139 21.41 -4.38 -13.92
CA THR A 139 21.82 -5.76 -14.13
C THR A 139 23.18 -5.69 -14.82
N GLY A 140 24.24 -5.97 -14.05
CA GLY A 140 25.55 -6.31 -14.60
C GLY A 140 25.58 -7.75 -15.08
#